data_AF-A0A822B3Q8-F1
#
_entry.id   AF-A0A822B3Q8-F1
#
_cell.length_a   1.000
_cell.length_b   1.000
_cell.length_c   1.000
_cell.angle_alpha   90.00
_cell.angle_beta   90.00
_cell.angle_gamma   90.00
#
_symmetry.space_group_name_H-M   'P 1'
#
loop_
_entity.id
_entity.type
_entity.pdbx_description
1 polymer ?
#
loop_
_entity_poly.entity_id
_entity_poly.type
_entity_poly.pdbx_seq_one_letter_code
_entity_poly.pdbx_strand_id
1 'polypeptide(L)'
;MVLKGRNLFEYLFLKFNTFYENQFSTIGTHIGSKPYIFIFVPFILTGFCLLGLLRINMNNNADDLFIPINSKSVRDRDIIANLLPMNYDEYYLHQDYDFGIYGDVIFITNDYGNIGRLIVRKELKRIYNLIQKINVTYNNQTYFYKDICAKRNNKCVTEGDIFFRDTFWKRLNEIQLHKYITNNLYTDDDGLPNLLTFIFGKNLKINLNNGTLYAKVLKLRFNLRRTLFKKNQYENIEIISRMWEQAFLQFFQHFESIMVRTMYSVSTSIDQELENNINLDMNLVVITFIVMIIVATICLSIRGPLAQSPAYLSSIGVLATMLGLISGFGFCALIGIPMCSLVFATPFLIIGVGTDDMFLIYSAYHRTITSETTSQRLAQTFRICGSGITITSLTNVIAFLVGATTDFYGIRL
;
A
#
# COMPACT_ATOMS: atom_id res chain seq x y z
N MET A 1 -60.39 -23.90 19.53
CA MET A 1 -61.26 -22.71 19.35
C MET A 1 -60.50 -21.44 19.74
N VAL A 2 -59.40 -21.06 19.06
CA VAL A 2 -58.79 -19.70 19.11
C VAL A 2 -57.95 -19.50 17.83
N LEU A 3 -58.61 -19.24 16.70
CA LEU A 3 -57.96 -18.79 15.46
C LEU A 3 -58.85 -17.76 14.77
N LYS A 4 -59.16 -16.66 15.47
CA LYS A 4 -59.89 -15.53 14.89
C LYS A 4 -59.22 -14.26 15.40
N GLY A 5 -58.33 -13.69 14.57
CA GLY A 5 -57.64 -12.44 14.89
C GLY A 5 -56.13 -12.39 14.62
N ARG A 6 -55.54 -13.26 13.77
CA ARG A 6 -54.19 -12.97 13.25
C ARG A 6 -54.29 -12.00 12.09
N ASN A 7 -53.61 -10.87 12.19
CA ASN A 7 -53.52 -9.88 11.13
C ASN A 7 -53.02 -10.55 9.84
N LEU A 8 -53.55 -10.17 8.68
CA LEU A 8 -53.16 -10.72 7.37
C LEU A 8 -51.64 -10.76 7.19
N PHE A 9 -50.95 -9.75 7.74
CA PHE A 9 -49.50 -9.63 7.77
C PHE A 9 -48.81 -10.76 8.56
N GLU A 10 -49.31 -11.13 9.75
CA GLU A 10 -48.74 -12.25 10.53
C GLU A 10 -48.93 -13.59 9.82
N TYR A 11 -50.08 -13.79 9.16
CA TYR A 11 -50.33 -15.01 8.40
C TYR A 11 -49.39 -15.12 7.19
N LEU A 12 -49.23 -14.03 6.43
CA LEU A 12 -48.30 -13.97 5.30
C LEU A 12 -46.85 -14.18 5.75
N PHE A 13 -46.44 -13.54 6.85
CA PHE A 13 -45.10 -13.69 7.43
C PHE A 13 -44.81 -15.12 7.86
N LEU A 14 -45.74 -15.78 8.57
CA LEU A 14 -45.58 -17.19 8.97
C LEU A 14 -45.51 -18.12 7.77
N LYS A 15 -46.33 -17.88 6.74
CA LYS A 15 -46.32 -18.68 5.50
C LYS A 15 -45.01 -18.50 4.73
N PHE A 16 -44.47 -17.29 4.73
CA PHE A 16 -43.17 -16.98 4.13
C PHE A 16 -42.03 -17.67 4.89
N ASN A 17 -41.96 -17.52 6.22
CA ASN A 17 -40.93 -18.18 7.03
C ASN A 17 -40.96 -19.70 6.90
N THR A 18 -42.14 -20.31 6.99
CA THR A 18 -42.29 -21.77 6.84
C THR A 18 -41.87 -22.26 5.45
N PHE A 19 -42.08 -21.47 4.40
CA PHE A 19 -41.57 -21.79 3.07
C PHE A 19 -40.03 -21.84 3.04
N TYR A 20 -39.35 -20.80 3.55
CA TYR A 20 -37.88 -20.78 3.61
C TYR A 20 -37.31 -21.87 4.51
N GLU A 21 -37.90 -22.08 5.69
CA GLU A 21 -37.55 -23.16 6.61
C GLU A 21 -37.57 -24.53 5.91
N ASN A 22 -38.60 -24.82 5.12
CA ASN A 22 -38.73 -26.08 4.39
C ASN A 22 -37.67 -26.21 3.28
N GLN A 23 -37.33 -25.13 2.59
CA GLN A 23 -36.27 -25.12 1.58
C GLN A 23 -34.90 -25.42 2.23
N PHE A 24 -34.55 -24.74 3.32
CA PHE A 24 -33.32 -25.00 4.06
C PHE A 24 -33.28 -26.40 4.67
N SER A 25 -34.42 -26.92 5.12
CA SER A 25 -34.52 -28.29 5.60
C SER A 25 -34.21 -29.30 4.48
N THR A 26 -34.73 -29.05 3.28
CA THR A 26 -34.45 -29.87 2.09
C THR A 26 -32.95 -29.84 1.74
N ILE A 27 -32.31 -28.67 1.79
CA ILE A 27 -30.85 -28.54 1.60
C ILE A 27 -30.09 -29.37 2.64
N GLY A 28 -30.46 -29.28 3.92
CA GLY A 28 -29.85 -30.06 5.00
C GLY A 28 -29.98 -31.57 4.81
N THR A 29 -31.13 -32.07 4.35
CA THR A 29 -31.28 -33.51 4.01
C THR A 29 -30.37 -33.93 2.85
N HIS A 30 -30.20 -33.09 1.83
CA HIS A 30 -29.31 -33.39 0.71
C HIS A 30 -27.84 -33.45 1.14
N ILE A 31 -27.41 -32.50 1.98
CA ILE A 31 -26.04 -32.47 2.52
C ILE A 31 -25.77 -33.72 3.35
N GLY A 32 -26.69 -34.09 4.24
CA GLY A 32 -26.51 -35.24 5.11
C GLY A 32 -26.63 -36.60 4.42
N SER A 33 -27.35 -36.70 3.31
CA SER A 33 -27.44 -37.93 2.52
C SER A 33 -26.26 -38.14 1.57
N LYS A 34 -25.63 -37.07 1.08
CA LYS A 34 -24.48 -37.12 0.15
C LYS A 34 -23.33 -36.19 0.57
N PRO A 35 -22.71 -36.38 1.74
CA PRO A 35 -21.74 -35.44 2.30
C PRO A 35 -20.48 -35.29 1.44
N TYR A 36 -20.04 -36.36 0.77
CA TYR A 36 -18.83 -36.35 -0.05
C TYR A 36 -18.88 -35.31 -1.19
N ILE A 37 -20.04 -35.10 -1.82
CA ILE A 37 -20.18 -34.12 -2.91
C ILE A 37 -19.92 -32.71 -2.39
N PHE A 38 -20.51 -32.35 -1.25
CA PHE A 38 -20.39 -31.03 -0.64
C PHE A 38 -19.02 -30.76 0.00
N ILE A 39 -18.20 -31.79 0.18
CA ILE A 39 -16.80 -31.64 0.60
C ILE A 39 -15.89 -31.51 -0.63
N PHE A 40 -15.95 -32.46 -1.57
CA PHE A 40 -15.02 -32.49 -2.71
C PHE A 40 -15.22 -31.33 -3.70
N VAL A 41 -16.45 -30.91 -3.95
CA VAL A 41 -16.73 -29.84 -4.93
C VAL A 41 -16.08 -28.51 -4.53
N PRO A 42 -16.22 -28.00 -3.28
CA PRO A 42 -15.49 -26.80 -2.85
C PRO A 42 -13.97 -26.90 -2.95
N PHE A 43 -13.38 -28.07 -2.65
CA PHE A 43 -11.93 -28.27 -2.81
C PHE A 43 -11.50 -28.17 -4.28
N ILE A 44 -12.25 -28.79 -5.20
CA ILE A 44 -11.97 -28.70 -6.64
C ILE A 44 -12.14 -27.25 -7.13
N LEU A 45 -13.21 -26.57 -6.71
CA LEU A 45 -13.46 -25.17 -7.05
C LEU A 45 -12.32 -24.28 -6.56
N THR A 46 -11.90 -24.45 -5.30
CA THR A 46 -10.77 -23.70 -4.73
C THR A 46 -9.48 -23.98 -5.49
N GLY A 47 -9.24 -25.24 -5.88
CA GLY A 47 -8.10 -25.63 -6.73
C GLY A 47 -8.11 -24.94 -8.10
N PHE A 48 -9.29 -24.78 -8.71
CA PHE A 48 -9.43 -24.02 -9.95
C PHE A 48 -9.18 -22.53 -9.75
N CYS A 49 -9.76 -21.92 -8.70
CA CYS A 49 -9.54 -20.51 -8.37
C CYS A 49 -8.07 -20.21 -8.07
N LEU A 50 -7.35 -21.14 -7.42
CA LEU A 50 -5.92 -21.02 -7.14
C LEU A 50 -5.06 -20.86 -8.40
N LEU A 51 -5.49 -21.36 -9.56
CA LEU A 51 -4.79 -21.09 -10.83
C LEU A 51 -4.73 -19.60 -11.16
N GLY A 52 -5.66 -18.79 -10.64
CA GLY A 52 -5.64 -17.34 -10.77
C GLY A 52 -4.45 -16.67 -10.13
N LEU A 53 -3.88 -17.27 -9.07
CA LEU A 53 -2.70 -16.72 -8.41
C LEU A 53 -1.48 -16.67 -9.35
N LEU A 54 -1.46 -17.49 -10.41
CA LEU A 54 -0.41 -17.42 -11.45
C LEU A 54 -0.48 -16.14 -12.29
N ARG A 55 -1.62 -15.45 -12.30
CA ARG A 55 -1.84 -14.18 -13.02
C ARG A 55 -1.93 -12.98 -12.08
N ILE A 56 -1.44 -13.11 -10.84
CA ILE A 56 -1.49 -12.02 -9.87
C ILE A 56 -0.67 -10.83 -10.40
N ASN A 57 -1.30 -9.66 -10.41
CA ASN A 57 -0.65 -8.40 -10.73
C ASN A 57 -0.75 -7.50 -9.50
N MET A 58 0.39 -7.01 -9.00
CA MET A 58 0.44 -6.17 -7.80
C MET A 58 0.56 -4.70 -8.21
N ASN A 59 -0.32 -3.85 -7.68
CA ASN A 59 -0.20 -2.39 -7.77
C ASN A 59 -0.11 -1.79 -6.37
N ASN A 60 1.07 -1.26 -6.03
CA ASN A 60 1.37 -0.66 -4.73
C ASN A 60 1.64 0.85 -4.81
N ASN A 61 1.39 1.48 -5.95
CA ASN A 61 1.56 2.93 -6.10
C ASN A 61 0.52 3.67 -5.23
N ALA A 62 0.96 4.43 -4.23
CA ALA A 62 0.06 5.17 -3.36
C ALA A 62 -0.81 6.17 -4.12
N ASP A 63 -0.26 6.85 -5.12
CA ASP A 63 -1.00 7.81 -5.95
C ASP A 63 -2.19 7.14 -6.67
N ASP A 64 -2.01 5.94 -7.22
CA ASP A 64 -3.09 5.23 -7.92
C ASP A 64 -4.12 4.68 -6.94
N LEU A 65 -3.71 4.26 -5.73
CA LEU A 65 -4.59 3.66 -4.73
C LEU A 65 -5.44 4.69 -3.99
N PHE A 66 -4.88 5.86 -3.68
CA PHE A 66 -5.50 6.83 -2.78
C PHE A 66 -6.00 8.11 -3.47
N ILE A 67 -5.74 8.30 -4.77
CA ILE A 67 -6.38 9.38 -5.53
C ILE A 67 -7.69 8.86 -6.16
N PRO A 68 -8.83 9.55 -5.97
CA PRO A 68 -10.09 9.11 -6.56
C PRO A 68 -10.03 9.07 -8.08
N ILE A 69 -10.54 7.97 -8.64
CA ILE A 69 -10.62 7.74 -10.08
C ILE A 69 -11.53 8.80 -10.71
N ASN A 70 -11.11 9.39 -11.82
CA ASN A 70 -11.83 10.48 -12.51
C ASN A 70 -12.04 11.76 -11.68
N SER A 71 -11.26 11.95 -10.61
CA SER A 71 -11.25 13.21 -9.87
C SER A 71 -10.87 14.40 -10.75
N LYS A 72 -11.27 15.60 -10.31
CA LYS A 72 -10.87 16.85 -10.97
C LYS A 72 -9.34 16.98 -11.05
N SER A 73 -8.62 16.59 -9.99
CA SER A 73 -7.16 16.63 -9.95
C SER A 73 -6.51 15.75 -11.01
N VAL A 74 -7.03 14.55 -11.28
CA VAL A 74 -6.51 13.69 -12.35
C VAL A 74 -6.71 14.34 -13.72
N ARG A 75 -7.90 14.90 -13.99
CA ARG A 75 -8.17 15.61 -15.25
C ARG A 75 -7.30 16.86 -15.41
N ASP A 76 -7.14 17.65 -14.36
CA ASP A 76 -6.29 18.84 -14.36
C ASP A 76 -4.82 18.44 -14.62
N ARG A 77 -4.35 17.35 -14.02
CA ARG A 77 -3.02 16.76 -14.28
C ARG A 77 -2.85 16.34 -15.73
N ASP A 78 -3.83 15.65 -16.31
CA ASP A 78 -3.76 15.19 -17.71
C ASP A 78 -3.76 16.37 -18.70
N ILE A 79 -4.51 17.44 -18.41
CA ILE A 79 -4.48 18.68 -19.19
C ILE A 79 -3.09 19.31 -19.13
N ILE A 80 -2.50 19.44 -17.94
CA ILE A 80 -1.16 20.01 -17.77
C ILE A 80 -0.11 19.13 -18.46
N ALA A 81 -0.19 17.81 -18.34
CA ALA A 81 0.74 16.88 -18.99
C ALA A 81 0.71 17.00 -20.52
N ASN A 82 -0.47 17.27 -21.10
CA ASN A 82 -0.62 17.50 -22.54
C ASN A 82 -0.13 18.89 -22.98
N LEU A 83 -0.32 19.93 -22.16
CA LEU A 83 0.12 21.29 -22.46
C LEU A 83 1.62 21.50 -22.25
N LEU A 84 2.19 20.81 -21.26
CA LEU A 84 3.58 20.92 -20.82
C LEU A 84 4.19 19.50 -20.72
N PRO A 85 4.50 18.86 -21.86
CA PRO A 85 5.15 17.56 -21.86
C PRO A 85 6.54 17.67 -21.23
N MET A 86 6.87 16.76 -20.32
CA MET A 86 8.15 16.78 -19.62
C MET A 86 9.31 16.49 -20.56
N ASN A 87 10.22 17.46 -20.68
CA ASN A 87 11.50 17.29 -21.35
C ASN A 87 12.63 17.16 -20.32
N TYR A 88 13.13 15.95 -20.14
CA TYR A 88 14.20 15.65 -19.18
C TYR A 88 15.62 16.04 -19.66
N ASP A 89 15.79 16.48 -20.91
CA ASP A 89 17.04 17.04 -21.43
C ASP A 89 17.12 18.57 -21.29
N GLU A 90 15.96 19.22 -21.14
CA GLU A 90 15.81 20.64 -20.81
C GLU A 90 14.87 20.81 -19.61
N TYR A 91 15.30 20.26 -18.48
CA TYR A 91 14.45 20.11 -17.30
C TYR A 91 14.40 21.38 -16.43
N TYR A 92 13.18 21.73 -16.02
CA TYR A 92 12.89 22.78 -15.04
C TYR A 92 12.19 22.18 -13.82
N LEU A 93 12.77 22.40 -12.64
CA LEU A 93 12.33 21.80 -11.37
C LEU A 93 10.85 22.04 -11.02
N HIS A 94 10.28 23.16 -11.47
CA HIS A 94 8.92 23.57 -11.11
C HIS A 94 7.89 23.30 -12.24
N GLN A 95 8.27 22.53 -13.25
CA GLN A 95 7.37 22.12 -14.35
C GLN A 95 6.78 20.72 -14.16
N ASP A 96 7.25 19.95 -13.17
CA ASP A 96 6.68 18.64 -12.88
C ASP A 96 5.20 18.77 -12.49
N TYR A 97 4.32 18.10 -13.24
CA TYR A 97 2.89 18.01 -12.94
C TYR A 97 2.55 16.89 -11.96
N ASP A 98 3.54 16.07 -11.59
CA ASP A 98 3.49 15.05 -10.55
C ASP A 98 4.75 15.13 -9.67
N PHE A 99 4.96 14.19 -8.75
CA PHE A 99 6.11 14.24 -7.85
C PHE A 99 7.46 13.90 -8.52
N GLY A 100 7.47 13.46 -9.78
CA GLY A 100 8.68 13.05 -10.48
C GLY A 100 9.35 11.80 -9.88
N ILE A 101 10.56 11.49 -10.35
CA ILE A 101 11.44 10.48 -9.74
C ILE A 101 12.61 11.24 -9.13
N TYR A 102 12.89 11.03 -7.85
CA TYR A 102 13.88 11.82 -7.14
C TYR A 102 14.47 11.10 -5.94
N GLY A 103 15.68 11.50 -5.56
CA GLY A 103 16.26 11.24 -4.25
C GLY A 103 16.43 12.54 -3.46
N ASP A 104 15.76 12.66 -2.33
CA ASP A 104 15.88 13.78 -1.41
C ASP A 104 16.80 13.40 -0.24
N VAL A 105 17.67 14.32 0.16
CA VAL A 105 18.45 14.22 1.39
C VAL A 105 18.53 15.56 2.10
N ILE A 106 18.31 15.53 3.40
CA ILE A 106 18.38 16.66 4.31
C ILE A 106 19.53 16.41 5.27
N PHE A 107 20.44 17.37 5.34
CA PHE A 107 21.59 17.35 6.24
C PHE A 107 21.38 18.29 7.42
N ILE A 108 21.72 17.80 8.60
CA ILE A 108 21.80 18.58 9.84
C ILE A 108 23.14 18.24 10.51
N THR A 109 23.79 19.19 11.18
CA THR A 109 24.99 18.87 11.95
C THR A 109 24.63 18.14 13.25
N ASN A 110 25.48 17.24 13.73
CA ASN A 110 25.20 16.49 14.97
C ASN A 110 25.10 17.39 16.21
N ASP A 111 25.75 18.55 16.19
CA ASP A 111 25.67 19.58 17.24
C ASP A 111 24.53 20.60 17.03
N TYR A 112 23.70 20.43 15.98
CA TYR A 112 22.66 21.38 15.56
C TYR A 112 23.16 22.83 15.32
N GLY A 113 24.46 22.95 15.07
CA GLY A 113 25.17 24.18 14.77
C GLY A 113 25.01 24.65 13.32
N ASN A 114 25.94 25.50 12.89
CA ASN A 114 25.93 26.06 11.55
C ASN A 114 26.51 25.07 10.52
N ILE A 115 25.75 24.79 9.47
CA ILE A 115 26.17 23.94 8.35
C ILE A 115 27.22 24.61 7.45
N GLY A 116 27.30 25.95 7.49
CA GLY A 116 28.26 26.74 6.72
C GLY A 116 29.71 26.67 7.21
N ARG A 117 30.00 25.96 8.32
CA ARG A 117 31.37 25.78 8.83
C ARG A 117 32.25 25.06 7.80
N LEU A 118 33.51 25.48 7.67
CA LEU A 118 34.42 24.96 6.64
C LEU A 118 34.59 23.43 6.71
N ILE A 119 34.70 22.87 7.91
CA ILE A 119 34.88 21.42 8.13
C ILE A 119 33.64 20.66 7.66
N VAL A 120 32.45 21.12 8.10
CA VAL A 120 31.16 20.52 7.71
C VAL A 120 30.95 20.61 6.20
N ARG A 121 31.29 21.75 5.59
CA ARG A 121 31.22 21.93 4.13
C ARG A 121 32.10 20.95 3.36
N LYS A 122 33.32 20.68 3.83
CA LYS A 122 34.21 19.69 3.21
C LYS A 122 33.61 18.29 3.29
N GLU A 123 33.05 17.91 4.45
CA GLU A 123 32.35 16.64 4.60
C GLU A 123 31.12 16.54 3.69
N LEU A 124 30.29 17.59 3.62
CA LEU A 124 29.13 17.60 2.72
C LEU A 124 29.54 17.50 1.25
N LYS A 125 30.64 18.17 0.84
CA LYS A 125 31.19 18.06 -0.53
C LYS A 125 31.73 16.64 -0.80
N ARG A 126 32.32 15.98 0.20
CA ARG A 126 32.71 14.56 0.12
C ARG A 126 31.47 13.67 -0.09
N ILE A 127 30.42 13.86 0.70
CA ILE A 127 29.17 13.09 0.59
C ILE A 127 28.51 13.31 -0.77
N TYR A 128 28.40 14.55 -1.23
CA TYR A 128 27.84 14.88 -2.55
C TYR A 128 28.58 14.16 -3.68
N ASN A 129 29.92 14.11 -3.62
CA ASN A 129 30.74 13.37 -4.59
C ASN A 129 30.56 11.85 -4.51
N LEU A 130 30.25 11.30 -3.33
CA LEU A 130 29.94 9.88 -3.16
C LEU A 130 28.59 9.53 -3.79
N ILE A 131 27.56 10.37 -3.58
CA ILE A 131 26.23 10.19 -4.18
C ILE A 131 26.33 10.15 -5.71
N GLN A 132 27.13 11.03 -6.31
CA GLN A 132 27.35 11.01 -7.76
C GLN A 132 28.02 9.74 -8.29
N LYS A 133 28.77 9.03 -7.43
CA LYS A 133 29.49 7.79 -7.75
C LYS A 133 28.68 6.53 -7.47
N ILE A 134 27.45 6.65 -6.95
CA ILE A 134 26.53 5.51 -6.82
C ILE A 134 26.31 4.93 -8.22
N ASN A 135 26.60 3.64 -8.34
CA ASN A 135 26.51 2.90 -9.59
C ASN A 135 25.35 1.91 -9.57
N VAL A 136 24.73 1.74 -10.74
CA VAL A 136 23.68 0.76 -10.98
C VAL A 136 24.09 -0.05 -12.20
N THR A 137 23.95 -1.37 -12.12
CA THR A 137 24.23 -2.26 -13.25
C THR A 137 22.92 -2.72 -13.87
N TYR A 138 22.75 -2.48 -15.17
CA TYR A 138 21.59 -2.94 -15.93
C TYR A 138 22.06 -3.35 -17.33
N ASN A 139 21.66 -4.54 -17.80
CA ASN A 139 22.06 -5.11 -19.10
C ASN A 139 23.59 -5.06 -19.36
N ASN A 140 24.40 -5.47 -18.37
CA ASN A 140 25.88 -5.42 -18.41
C ASN A 140 26.49 -4.01 -18.60
N GLN A 141 25.71 -2.95 -18.44
CA GLN A 141 26.19 -1.56 -18.45
C GLN A 141 26.08 -0.96 -17.05
N THR A 142 27.10 -0.20 -16.66
CA THR A 142 27.12 0.55 -15.40
C THR A 142 26.66 1.98 -15.65
N TYR A 143 25.60 2.39 -14.96
CA TYR A 143 25.06 3.74 -14.99
C TYR A 143 25.39 4.47 -13.68
N PHE A 144 25.71 5.75 -13.80
CA PHE A 144 25.90 6.66 -12.67
C PHE A 144 24.83 7.74 -12.66
N TYR A 145 24.77 8.52 -11.57
CA TYR A 145 23.82 9.62 -11.46
C TYR A 145 23.85 10.56 -12.69
N LYS A 146 25.05 10.89 -13.21
CA LYS A 146 25.22 11.75 -14.40
C LYS A 146 24.53 11.24 -15.67
N ASP A 147 24.28 9.94 -15.76
CA ASP A 147 23.72 9.29 -16.94
C ASP A 147 22.18 9.30 -16.90
N ILE A 148 21.61 9.31 -15.70
CA ILE A 148 20.16 9.18 -15.42
C ILE A 148 19.52 10.42 -14.79
N CYS A 149 20.31 11.43 -14.41
CA CYS A 149 19.81 12.68 -13.81
C CYS A 149 19.04 13.51 -14.83
N ALA A 150 18.01 14.25 -14.43
CA ALA A 150 17.41 15.26 -15.29
C ALA A 150 18.46 16.33 -15.67
N LYS A 151 18.55 16.72 -16.94
CA LYS A 151 19.59 17.66 -17.42
C LYS A 151 19.00 18.94 -17.95
N ARG A 152 19.85 19.96 -17.95
CA ARG A 152 19.66 21.22 -18.66
C ARG A 152 21.04 21.70 -19.10
N ASN A 153 21.18 22.10 -20.37
CA ASN A 153 22.47 22.47 -20.96
C ASN A 153 23.57 21.42 -20.70
N ASN A 154 23.22 20.13 -20.85
CA ASN A 154 24.08 18.96 -20.57
C ASN A 154 24.59 18.82 -19.12
N LYS A 155 24.09 19.60 -18.15
CA LYS A 155 24.41 19.47 -16.73
C LYS A 155 23.22 18.90 -15.96
N CYS A 156 23.47 18.07 -14.95
CA CYS A 156 22.42 17.59 -14.05
C CYS A 156 21.78 18.74 -13.27
N VAL A 157 20.46 18.71 -13.14
CA VAL A 157 19.69 19.68 -12.35
C VAL A 157 19.43 19.08 -10.96
N THR A 158 20.30 19.41 -10.01
CA THR A 158 20.17 19.03 -8.59
C THR A 158 19.81 20.27 -7.77
N GLU A 159 18.70 20.22 -7.03
CA GLU A 159 18.33 21.32 -6.13
C GLU A 159 19.31 21.39 -4.95
N GLY A 160 19.77 22.59 -4.60
CA GLY A 160 20.71 22.80 -3.49
C GLY A 160 22.19 22.62 -3.86
N ASP A 161 22.50 22.27 -5.11
CA ASP A 161 23.89 22.14 -5.63
C ASP A 161 24.71 23.43 -5.50
N ILE A 162 24.03 24.57 -5.48
CA ILE A 162 24.57 25.90 -5.28
C ILE A 162 25.47 26.00 -4.04
N PHE A 163 25.16 25.22 -3.00
CA PHE A 163 25.96 25.15 -1.78
C PHE A 163 27.37 24.59 -2.03
N PHE A 164 27.56 23.78 -3.07
CA PHE A 164 28.86 23.19 -3.41
C PHE A 164 29.67 23.99 -4.43
N ARG A 165 29.06 25.03 -5.02
CA ARG A 165 29.70 25.91 -6.00
C ARG A 165 30.71 26.82 -5.30
N ASP A 166 31.93 26.83 -5.80
CA ASP A 166 32.99 27.64 -5.21
C ASP A 166 32.75 29.15 -5.45
N THR A 167 32.05 29.50 -6.55
CA THR A 167 31.60 30.86 -6.87
C THR A 167 30.69 31.45 -5.80
N PHE A 168 29.72 30.67 -5.30
CA PHE A 168 28.80 31.10 -4.24
C PHE A 168 29.54 31.52 -2.98
N TRP A 169 30.48 30.69 -2.52
CA TRP A 169 31.25 30.97 -1.31
C TRP A 169 32.30 32.06 -1.49
N LYS A 170 32.90 32.17 -2.68
CA LYS A 170 33.79 33.28 -3.01
C LYS A 170 33.04 34.62 -2.93
N ARG A 171 31.85 34.69 -3.53
CA ARG A 171 30.99 35.89 -3.48
C ARG A 171 30.51 36.23 -2.07
N LEU A 172 30.23 35.23 -1.24
CA LEU A 172 29.88 35.44 0.16
C LEU A 172 31.06 36.02 0.94
N ASN A 173 32.25 35.43 0.81
CA ASN A 173 33.46 35.86 1.52
C ASN A 173 33.97 37.24 1.06
N GLU A 174 33.83 37.56 -0.24
CA GLU A 174 34.22 38.85 -0.82
C GLU A 174 33.13 39.94 -0.67
N ILE A 175 32.03 39.65 0.05
CA ILE A 175 30.92 40.60 0.29
C ILE A 175 30.25 41.06 -1.04
N GLN A 176 30.34 40.26 -2.11
CA GLN A 176 29.75 40.56 -3.42
C GLN A 176 28.35 39.97 -3.60
N LEU A 177 27.89 39.14 -2.65
CA LEU A 177 26.62 38.43 -2.74
C LEU A 177 25.40 39.36 -2.91
N HIS A 178 25.48 40.59 -2.39
CA HIS A 178 24.42 41.61 -2.53
C HIS A 178 24.08 41.96 -3.99
N LYS A 179 25.04 41.81 -4.93
CA LYS A 179 24.81 42.07 -6.36
C LYS A 179 23.96 41.01 -7.03
N TYR A 180 23.91 39.82 -6.44
CA TYR A 180 23.25 38.64 -6.97
C TYR A 180 21.97 38.29 -6.21
N ILE A 181 21.66 39.03 -5.13
CA ILE A 181 20.44 38.86 -4.36
C ILE A 181 19.52 40.04 -4.64
N THR A 182 18.40 39.77 -5.29
CA THR A 182 17.33 40.74 -5.53
C THR A 182 16.05 40.24 -4.87
N ASN A 183 15.47 41.00 -3.94
CA ASN A 183 14.25 40.61 -3.22
C ASN A 183 14.30 39.18 -2.61
N ASN A 184 15.42 38.83 -1.96
CA ASN A 184 15.70 37.51 -1.39
C ASN A 184 15.81 36.34 -2.40
N LEU A 185 15.84 36.63 -3.70
CA LEU A 185 16.14 35.65 -4.74
C LEU A 185 17.61 35.74 -5.11
N TYR A 186 18.33 34.64 -4.98
CA TYR A 186 19.72 34.55 -5.43
C TYR A 186 19.76 34.10 -6.88
N THR A 187 20.31 34.92 -7.76
CA THR A 187 20.51 34.54 -9.17
C THR A 187 21.98 34.17 -9.36
N ASP A 188 22.25 32.93 -9.78
CA ASP A 188 23.62 32.50 -10.08
C ASP A 188 23.98 32.79 -11.55
N ASP A 189 25.20 32.46 -11.96
CA ASP A 189 25.72 32.66 -13.32
C ASP A 189 24.91 31.94 -14.41
N ASP A 190 24.15 30.92 -14.01
CA ASP A 190 23.23 30.21 -14.90
C ASP A 190 21.96 31.05 -15.21
N GLY A 191 21.83 32.26 -14.66
CA GLY A 191 20.69 33.17 -14.87
C GLY A 191 19.42 32.75 -14.15
N LEU A 192 19.50 31.74 -13.29
CA LEU A 192 18.34 31.12 -12.65
C LEU A 192 18.14 31.62 -11.23
N PRO A 193 16.91 32.01 -10.87
CA PRO A 193 16.58 32.36 -9.50
C PRO A 193 16.57 31.09 -8.65
N ASN A 194 17.44 31.06 -7.66
CA ASN A 194 17.48 30.05 -6.61
C ASN A 194 16.91 30.64 -5.34
N LEU A 195 15.85 30.02 -4.84
CA LEU A 195 15.28 30.42 -3.56
C LEU A 195 16.07 29.73 -2.44
N LEU A 196 17.01 30.47 -1.83
CA LEU A 196 17.86 29.95 -0.76
C LEU A 196 17.06 29.42 0.44
N THR A 197 15.81 29.88 0.64
CA THR A 197 14.93 29.38 1.69
C THR A 197 14.41 27.96 1.43
N PHE A 198 14.30 27.49 0.18
CA PHE A 198 13.99 26.08 -0.10
C PHE A 198 15.16 25.15 0.23
N ILE A 199 16.39 25.67 0.10
CA ILE A 199 17.62 24.92 0.33
C ILE A 199 17.98 24.88 1.83
N PHE A 200 17.92 26.03 2.52
CA PHE A 200 18.38 26.17 3.91
C PHE A 200 17.26 26.25 4.96
N GLY A 201 16.01 26.32 4.50
CA GLY A 201 14.84 26.51 5.36
C GLY A 201 14.72 27.92 5.94
N LYS A 202 13.70 28.12 6.79
CA LYS A 202 13.41 29.41 7.45
C LYS A 202 14.51 29.89 8.40
N ASN A 203 15.40 29.00 8.84
CA ASN A 203 16.49 29.30 9.77
C ASN A 203 17.70 29.99 9.11
N LEU A 204 17.63 30.24 7.81
CA LEU A 204 18.67 30.94 7.06
C LEU A 204 18.83 32.38 7.57
N LYS A 205 20.03 32.71 8.01
CA LYS A 205 20.46 34.08 8.30
C LYS A 205 21.70 34.38 7.48
N ILE A 206 21.58 35.28 6.53
CA ILE A 206 22.70 35.76 5.72
C ILE A 206 22.99 37.19 6.17
N ASN A 207 24.19 37.42 6.70
CA ASN A 207 24.68 38.76 6.96
C ASN A 207 25.54 39.18 5.76
N LEU A 208 24.97 39.99 4.88
CA LEU A 208 25.64 40.47 3.67
C LEU A 208 26.84 41.36 3.99
N ASN A 209 26.81 42.11 5.10
CA ASN A 209 27.86 43.05 5.47
C ASN A 209 29.11 42.32 5.99
N ASN A 210 28.91 41.21 6.71
CA ASN A 210 30.00 40.43 7.29
C ASN A 210 30.36 39.20 6.46
N GLY A 211 29.66 38.94 5.36
CA GLY A 211 29.86 37.75 4.54
C GLY A 211 29.62 36.44 5.28
N THR A 212 28.68 36.40 6.23
CA THR A 212 28.40 35.20 7.03
C THR A 212 27.06 34.57 6.66
N LEU A 213 27.07 33.25 6.52
CA LEU A 213 25.88 32.43 6.33
C LEU A 213 25.70 31.53 7.54
N TYR A 214 24.53 31.62 8.16
CA TYR A 214 24.09 30.70 9.21
C TYR A 214 22.86 29.94 8.71
N ALA A 215 22.96 28.62 8.67
CA ALA A 215 21.85 27.71 8.39
C ALA A 215 22.04 26.43 9.19
N LYS A 216 20.94 25.85 9.66
CA LYS A 216 20.96 24.56 10.40
C LYS A 216 20.74 23.35 9.51
N VAL A 217 20.10 23.58 8.36
CA VAL A 217 19.61 22.54 7.47
C VAL A 217 20.14 22.82 6.07
N LEU A 218 20.49 21.76 5.33
CA LEU A 218 20.73 21.81 3.90
C LEU A 218 19.90 20.70 3.26
N LYS A 219 18.94 21.06 2.40
CA LYS A 219 18.19 20.13 1.58
C LYS A 219 18.84 20.01 0.20
N LEU A 220 19.02 18.79 -0.27
CA LEU A 220 19.36 18.47 -1.65
C LEU A 220 18.27 17.59 -2.26
N ARG A 221 17.96 17.84 -3.53
CA ARG A 221 17.08 16.99 -4.35
C ARG A 221 17.81 16.58 -5.62
N PHE A 222 17.93 15.27 -5.82
CA PHE A 222 18.50 14.65 -7.00
C PHE A 222 17.38 14.22 -7.94
N ASN A 223 17.10 15.02 -8.96
CA ASN A 223 16.04 14.71 -9.94
C ASN A 223 16.53 13.68 -10.96
N LEU A 224 15.66 12.71 -11.26
CA LEU A 224 15.93 11.58 -12.15
C LEU A 224 14.98 11.62 -13.34
N ARG A 225 15.38 10.95 -14.43
CA ARG A 225 14.62 10.91 -15.68
C ARG A 225 13.67 9.71 -15.74
N ARG A 226 12.54 9.86 -16.44
CA ARG A 226 11.69 8.72 -16.84
C ARG A 226 12.03 8.23 -18.24
N THR A 227 12.26 9.15 -19.16
CA THR A 227 12.57 8.85 -20.56
C THR A 227 13.88 9.52 -20.96
N LEU A 228 14.56 8.92 -21.93
CA LEU A 228 15.78 9.46 -22.51
C LEU A 228 15.62 9.53 -24.02
N PHE A 229 15.96 10.68 -24.60
CA PHE A 229 15.95 10.84 -26.05
C PHE A 229 17.32 10.46 -26.62
N LYS A 230 17.39 9.37 -27.38
CA LYS A 230 18.63 8.91 -28.03
C LYS A 230 18.35 8.54 -29.48
N LYS A 231 19.14 9.10 -30.40
CA LYS A 231 19.09 8.73 -31.83
C LYS A 231 17.66 8.71 -32.41
N ASN A 232 16.86 9.74 -32.14
CA ASN A 232 15.46 9.87 -32.59
C ASN A 232 14.48 8.82 -32.04
N GLN A 233 14.81 8.15 -30.95
CA GLN A 233 13.90 7.26 -30.23
C GLN A 233 13.90 7.58 -28.73
N TYR A 234 12.74 7.41 -28.10
CA TYR A 234 12.58 7.51 -26.65
C TYR A 234 12.84 6.14 -26.03
N GLU A 235 13.90 6.03 -25.25
CA GLU A 235 14.15 4.86 -24.40
C GLU A 235 13.52 5.11 -23.02
N ASN A 236 12.73 4.15 -22.52
CA ASN A 236 12.23 4.20 -21.16
C ASN A 236 13.35 3.81 -20.19
N ILE A 237 13.88 4.79 -19.45
CA ILE A 237 14.97 4.61 -18.50
C ILE A 237 14.49 4.61 -17.04
N GLU A 238 13.18 4.65 -16.83
CA GLU A 238 12.54 4.68 -15.52
C GLU A 238 13.00 3.52 -14.63
N ILE A 239 13.13 2.31 -15.19
CA ILE A 239 13.59 1.13 -14.45
C ILE A 239 14.98 1.38 -13.84
N ILE A 240 15.90 1.97 -14.62
CA ILE A 240 17.26 2.28 -14.17
C ILE A 240 17.23 3.39 -13.12
N SER A 241 16.39 4.42 -13.31
CA SER A 241 16.19 5.49 -12.33
C SER A 241 15.66 4.95 -10.99
N ARG A 242 14.68 4.05 -11.01
CA ARG A 242 14.15 3.39 -9.81
C ARG A 242 15.20 2.49 -9.15
N MET A 243 16.01 1.77 -9.92
CA MET A 243 17.15 1.01 -9.37
C MET A 243 18.16 1.93 -8.67
N TRP A 244 18.40 3.14 -9.20
CA TRP A 244 19.25 4.12 -8.53
C TRP A 244 18.63 4.67 -7.24
N GLU A 245 17.31 4.89 -7.19
CA GLU A 245 16.63 5.24 -5.94
C GLU A 245 16.85 4.16 -4.86
N GLN A 246 16.76 2.89 -5.23
CA GLN A 246 17.07 1.79 -4.30
C GLN A 246 18.53 1.82 -3.83
N ALA A 247 19.48 2.00 -4.75
CA ALA A 247 20.89 2.12 -4.41
C ALA A 247 21.17 3.35 -3.53
N PHE A 248 20.45 4.45 -3.73
CA PHE A 248 20.51 5.67 -2.92
C PHE A 248 20.00 5.43 -1.50
N LEU A 249 18.86 4.75 -1.33
CA LEU A 249 18.37 4.34 -0.01
C LEU A 249 19.37 3.42 0.70
N GLN A 250 19.86 2.38 0.01
CA GLN A 250 20.83 1.44 0.56
C GLN A 250 22.14 2.13 0.97
N PHE A 251 22.60 3.10 0.19
CA PHE A 251 23.76 3.92 0.52
C PHE A 251 23.54 4.64 1.85
N PHE A 252 22.42 5.34 2.03
CA PHE A 252 22.17 6.09 3.26
C PHE A 252 21.78 5.23 4.47
N GLN A 253 21.25 4.02 4.27
CA GLN A 253 21.01 3.07 5.36
C GLN A 253 22.31 2.62 6.04
N HIS A 254 23.40 2.48 5.28
CA HIS A 254 24.71 2.06 5.79
C HIS A 254 25.68 3.22 5.98
N PHE A 255 25.31 4.44 5.59
CA PHE A 255 26.16 5.61 5.69
C PHE A 255 26.04 6.24 7.08
N GLU A 256 27.16 6.26 7.80
CA GLU A 256 27.29 7.00 9.05
C GLU A 256 28.33 8.11 8.93
N SER A 257 28.06 9.25 9.57
CA SER A 257 29.01 10.36 9.66
C SER A 257 29.06 10.92 11.08
N ILE A 258 30.28 11.20 11.53
CA ILE A 258 30.55 11.77 12.86
C ILE A 258 30.09 13.23 12.94
N MET A 259 30.00 13.94 11.80
CA MET A 259 29.74 15.39 11.78
C MET A 259 28.30 15.75 11.41
N VAL A 260 27.64 14.93 10.60
CA VAL A 260 26.32 15.23 10.05
C VAL A 260 25.37 14.06 10.19
N ARG A 261 24.12 14.38 10.48
CA ARG A 261 22.98 13.48 10.41
C ARG A 261 22.25 13.68 9.09
N THR A 262 21.85 12.58 8.47
CA THR A 262 21.17 12.55 7.17
C THR A 262 19.76 12.02 7.35
N MET A 263 18.78 12.77 6.85
CA MET A 263 17.42 12.26 6.61
C MET A 263 17.23 12.15 5.11
N TYR A 264 16.70 11.05 4.62
CA TYR A 264 16.64 10.78 3.18
C TYR A 264 15.28 10.16 2.82
N SER A 265 14.86 10.39 1.58
CA SER A 265 13.67 9.78 1.01
C SER A 265 13.81 9.73 -0.52
N VAL A 266 13.08 8.82 -1.15
CA VAL A 266 12.96 8.73 -2.61
C VAL A 266 11.49 8.77 -3.01
N SER A 267 11.19 8.84 -4.31
CA SER A 267 9.81 8.90 -4.78
C SER A 267 8.95 7.72 -4.29
N THR A 268 9.52 6.51 -4.22
CA THR A 268 8.83 5.28 -3.79
C THR A 268 8.92 5.00 -2.29
N SER A 269 9.50 5.87 -1.45
CA SER A 269 9.69 5.56 -0.03
C SER A 269 8.37 5.27 0.69
N ILE A 270 7.30 6.01 0.38
CA ILE A 270 6.00 5.79 1.01
C ILE A 270 5.41 4.44 0.59
N ASP A 271 5.48 4.11 -0.69
CA ASP A 271 4.99 2.84 -1.24
C ASP A 271 5.70 1.65 -0.58
N GLN A 272 7.03 1.74 -0.44
CA GLN A 272 7.85 0.70 0.17
C GLN A 272 7.61 0.53 1.66
N GLU A 273 7.50 1.63 2.40
CA GLU A 273 7.21 1.56 3.84
C GLU A 273 5.80 1.00 4.09
N LEU A 274 4.82 1.32 3.24
CA LEU A 274 3.49 0.74 3.33
C LEU A 274 3.52 -0.77 3.08
N GLU A 275 4.22 -1.23 2.04
CA GLU A 275 4.40 -2.65 1.74
C GLU A 275 5.15 -3.39 2.86
N ASN A 276 6.21 -2.80 3.39
CA ASN A 276 6.97 -3.37 4.50
C ASN A 276 6.13 -3.52 5.77
N ASN A 277 5.31 -2.53 6.12
CA ASN A 277 4.42 -2.62 7.28
C ASN A 277 3.47 -3.82 7.16
N ILE A 278 2.90 -4.03 5.97
CA ILE A 278 1.98 -5.14 5.71
C ILE A 278 2.72 -6.49 5.77
N ASN A 279 3.92 -6.57 5.22
CA ASN A 279 4.74 -7.78 5.27
C ASN A 279 5.12 -8.16 6.70
N LEU A 280 5.39 -7.19 7.57
CA LEU A 280 5.65 -7.43 8.99
C LEU A 280 4.40 -7.99 9.71
N ASP A 281 3.22 -7.53 9.32
CA ASP A 281 1.94 -7.96 9.90
C ASP A 281 1.49 -9.36 9.43
N MET A 282 2.06 -9.91 8.35
CA MET A 282 1.72 -11.26 7.87
C MET A 282 1.93 -12.34 8.94
N ASN A 283 2.94 -12.19 9.80
CA ASN A 283 3.15 -13.10 10.94
C ASN A 283 2.03 -12.98 11.98
N LEU A 284 1.51 -11.78 12.22
CA LEU A 284 0.39 -11.56 13.14
C LEU A 284 -0.88 -12.21 12.60
N VAL A 285 -1.11 -12.16 11.28
CA VAL A 285 -2.22 -12.87 10.64
C VAL A 285 -2.18 -14.38 10.98
N VAL A 286 -1.03 -15.04 10.81
CA VAL A 286 -0.87 -16.46 11.19
C VAL A 286 -1.15 -16.70 12.68
N ILE A 287 -0.70 -15.82 13.57
CA ILE A 287 -0.97 -15.92 15.00
C ILE A 287 -2.47 -15.79 15.28
N THR A 288 -3.17 -14.85 14.65
CA THR A 288 -4.62 -14.68 14.83
C THR A 288 -5.40 -15.93 14.44
N PHE A 289 -4.97 -16.65 13.38
CA PHE A 289 -5.55 -17.94 13.03
C PHE A 289 -5.44 -18.97 14.13
N ILE A 290 -4.23 -19.15 14.66
CA ILE A 290 -3.97 -20.12 15.72
C ILE A 290 -4.81 -19.77 16.95
N VAL A 291 -4.84 -18.48 17.33
CA VAL A 291 -5.64 -17.99 18.47
C VAL A 291 -7.13 -18.24 18.22
N MET A 292 -7.66 -17.95 17.03
CA MET A 292 -9.07 -18.18 16.72
C MET A 292 -9.44 -19.67 16.77
N ILE A 293 -8.57 -20.57 16.29
CA ILE A 293 -8.77 -22.01 16.43
C ILE A 293 -8.80 -22.40 17.91
N ILE A 294 -7.86 -21.92 18.73
CA ILE A 294 -7.80 -22.23 20.17
C ILE A 294 -9.05 -21.72 20.89
N VAL A 295 -9.44 -20.46 20.68
CA VAL A 295 -10.64 -19.89 21.29
C VAL A 295 -11.88 -20.68 20.85
N ALA A 296 -11.99 -21.01 19.56
CA ALA A 296 -13.10 -21.79 19.04
C ALA A 296 -13.14 -23.21 19.60
N THR A 297 -12.00 -23.90 19.74
CA THR A 297 -11.96 -25.23 20.38
C THR A 297 -12.42 -25.16 21.83
N ILE A 298 -11.98 -24.16 22.59
CA ILE A 298 -12.38 -23.95 24.00
C ILE A 298 -13.88 -23.68 24.08
N CYS A 299 -14.41 -22.73 23.29
CA CYS A 299 -15.83 -22.39 23.30
C CYS A 299 -16.73 -23.58 22.95
N LEU A 300 -16.34 -24.38 21.96
CA LEU A 300 -17.07 -25.59 21.56
C LEU A 300 -16.99 -26.69 22.63
N SER A 301 -15.84 -26.82 23.30
CA SER A 301 -15.61 -27.82 24.35
C SER A 301 -16.38 -27.54 25.64
N ILE A 302 -16.59 -26.26 25.98
CA ILE A 302 -17.38 -25.88 27.18
C ILE A 302 -18.85 -26.29 27.04
N ARG A 303 -19.39 -26.29 25.83
CA ARG A 303 -20.82 -26.53 25.56
C ARG A 303 -21.15 -27.93 25.04
N GLY A 304 -20.17 -28.73 24.63
CA GLY A 304 -20.37 -30.04 24.00
C GLY A 304 -19.92 -31.24 24.83
N PRO A 305 -20.48 -32.45 24.62
CA PRO A 305 -19.97 -33.67 25.23
C PRO A 305 -18.57 -34.01 24.68
N LEU A 306 -17.62 -34.36 25.56
CA LEU A 306 -16.23 -34.73 25.18
C LEU A 306 -16.14 -35.85 24.13
N ALA A 307 -17.20 -36.65 23.98
CA ALA A 307 -17.29 -37.74 23.00
C ALA A 307 -17.35 -37.26 21.53
N GLN A 308 -17.76 -36.00 21.28
CA GLN A 308 -17.66 -35.38 19.96
C GLN A 308 -16.43 -34.47 19.98
N SER A 309 -15.36 -34.80 19.24
CA SER A 309 -14.10 -34.05 19.26
C SER A 309 -14.30 -32.57 18.85
N PRO A 310 -14.43 -31.62 19.79
CA PRO A 310 -14.81 -30.23 19.47
C PRO A 310 -13.65 -29.53 18.75
N ALA A 311 -12.43 -29.99 19.02
CA ALA A 311 -11.21 -29.52 18.37
C ALA A 311 -11.20 -29.75 16.86
N TYR A 312 -11.64 -30.93 16.41
CA TYR A 312 -11.65 -31.28 14.98
C TYR A 312 -12.71 -30.49 14.20
N LEU A 313 -13.87 -30.28 14.82
CA LEU A 313 -14.93 -29.50 14.18
C LEU A 313 -14.55 -28.01 14.07
N SER A 314 -13.91 -27.48 15.12
CA SER A 314 -13.36 -26.12 15.12
C SER A 314 -12.32 -25.93 14.02
N SER A 315 -11.34 -26.82 13.93
CA SER A 315 -10.27 -26.70 12.94
C SER A 315 -10.82 -26.80 11.52
N ILE A 316 -11.76 -27.73 11.24
CA ILE A 316 -12.40 -27.82 9.92
C ILE A 316 -13.20 -26.55 9.60
N GLY A 317 -13.93 -26.00 10.57
CA GLY A 317 -14.71 -24.78 10.36
C GLY A 317 -13.84 -23.59 9.99
N VAL A 318 -12.74 -23.36 10.71
CA VAL A 318 -11.77 -22.29 10.38
C VAL A 318 -11.04 -22.59 9.06
N LEU A 319 -10.74 -23.85 8.76
CA LEU A 319 -10.16 -24.21 7.45
C LEU A 319 -11.13 -23.96 6.29
N ALA A 320 -12.44 -24.16 6.50
CA ALA A 320 -13.46 -23.87 5.49
C ALA A 320 -13.55 -22.37 5.18
N THR A 321 -13.45 -21.50 6.19
CA THR A 321 -13.40 -20.04 5.96
C THR A 321 -12.14 -19.63 5.20
N MET A 322 -11.01 -20.32 5.44
CA MET A 322 -9.79 -20.13 4.66
C MET A 322 -9.88 -20.56 3.21
N LEU A 323 -10.51 -21.70 2.93
CA LEU A 323 -10.75 -22.13 1.56
C LEU A 323 -11.62 -21.11 0.81
N GLY A 324 -12.64 -20.56 1.48
CA GLY A 324 -13.46 -19.48 0.93
C GLY A 324 -12.65 -18.23 0.59
N LEU A 325 -11.78 -17.79 1.49
CA LEU A 325 -10.89 -16.65 1.29
C LEU A 325 -9.93 -16.86 0.11
N ILE A 326 -9.25 -18.01 0.08
CA ILE A 326 -8.31 -18.37 -1.00
C ILE A 326 -9.05 -18.45 -2.34
N SER A 327 -10.24 -19.04 -2.36
CA SER A 327 -11.07 -19.12 -3.56
C SER A 327 -11.49 -17.74 -4.04
N GLY A 328 -11.86 -16.82 -3.12
CA GLY A 328 -12.22 -15.44 -3.45
C GLY A 328 -11.07 -14.69 -4.10
N PHE A 329 -9.89 -14.72 -3.48
CA PHE A 329 -8.69 -14.08 -4.06
C PHE A 329 -8.25 -14.69 -5.38
N GLY A 330 -8.23 -16.02 -5.45
CA GLY A 330 -7.90 -16.72 -6.68
C GLY A 330 -8.86 -16.38 -7.82
N PHE A 331 -10.16 -16.28 -7.53
CA PHE A 331 -11.16 -15.88 -8.50
C PHE A 331 -10.99 -14.42 -8.98
N CYS A 332 -10.74 -13.48 -8.07
CA CYS A 332 -10.45 -12.09 -8.45
C CYS A 332 -9.19 -11.99 -9.32
N ALA A 333 -8.15 -12.75 -8.98
CA ALA A 333 -6.93 -12.83 -9.78
C ALA A 333 -7.16 -13.51 -11.15
N LEU A 334 -8.04 -14.53 -11.24
CA LEU A 334 -8.45 -15.14 -12.52
C LEU A 334 -9.12 -14.13 -13.47
N ILE A 335 -9.95 -13.23 -12.92
CA ILE A 335 -10.60 -12.15 -13.69
C ILE A 335 -9.59 -11.07 -14.12
N GLY A 336 -8.41 -11.02 -13.50
CA GLY A 336 -7.37 -10.03 -13.79
C GLY A 336 -7.53 -8.73 -13.01
N ILE A 337 -8.24 -8.75 -11.89
CA ILE A 337 -8.27 -7.62 -10.95
C ILE A 337 -6.90 -7.55 -10.28
N PRO A 338 -6.16 -6.43 -10.40
CA PRO A 338 -4.88 -6.29 -9.73
C PRO A 338 -5.09 -6.19 -8.23
N MET A 339 -4.13 -6.70 -7.47
CA MET A 339 -4.14 -6.70 -6.01
C MET A 339 -3.19 -5.61 -5.50
N CYS A 340 -3.44 -5.12 -4.29
CA CYS A 340 -2.50 -4.24 -3.59
C CYS A 340 -2.14 -4.87 -2.25
N SER A 341 -1.04 -4.43 -1.63
CA SER A 341 -0.61 -5.02 -0.36
C SER A 341 -1.68 -4.95 0.73
N LEU A 342 -2.54 -3.92 0.76
CA LEU A 342 -3.58 -3.77 1.80
C LEU A 342 -4.57 -4.94 1.84
N VAL A 343 -4.78 -5.60 0.70
CA VAL A 343 -5.66 -6.77 0.59
C VAL A 343 -5.21 -7.90 1.52
N PHE A 344 -3.91 -8.00 1.85
CA PHE A 344 -3.40 -9.00 2.78
C PHE A 344 -3.84 -8.80 4.24
N ALA A 345 -4.42 -7.65 4.60
CA ALA A 345 -5.02 -7.43 5.92
C ALA A 345 -6.46 -7.97 6.03
N THR A 346 -7.15 -8.18 4.91
CA THR A 346 -8.56 -8.64 4.88
C THR A 346 -8.83 -10.03 5.47
N PRO A 347 -7.89 -11.02 5.50
CA PRO A 347 -8.12 -12.29 6.16
C PRO A 347 -8.57 -12.14 7.61
N PHE A 348 -8.01 -11.17 8.33
CA PHE A 348 -8.41 -10.89 9.72
C PHE A 348 -9.92 -10.63 9.85
N LEU A 349 -10.49 -9.82 8.95
CA LEU A 349 -11.91 -9.48 8.94
C LEU A 349 -12.76 -10.70 8.56
N ILE A 350 -12.36 -11.42 7.51
CA ILE A 350 -13.12 -12.55 6.96
C ILE A 350 -13.19 -13.73 7.95
N ILE A 351 -12.14 -13.98 8.74
CA ILE A 351 -12.16 -14.99 9.79
C ILE A 351 -13.26 -14.70 10.80
N GLY A 352 -13.39 -13.45 11.25
CA GLY A 352 -14.41 -13.05 12.22
C GLY A 352 -15.82 -13.34 11.72
N VAL A 353 -16.11 -12.95 10.49
CA VAL A 353 -17.42 -13.19 9.85
C VAL A 353 -17.68 -14.69 9.66
N GLY A 354 -16.72 -15.42 9.10
CA GLY A 354 -16.90 -16.84 8.80
C GLY A 354 -16.96 -17.74 10.04
N THR A 355 -16.28 -17.37 11.13
CA THR A 355 -16.32 -18.14 12.39
C THR A 355 -17.64 -17.95 13.13
N ASP A 356 -18.31 -16.80 13.02
CA ASP A 356 -19.64 -16.57 13.61
C ASP A 356 -20.69 -17.55 13.06
N ASP A 357 -20.76 -17.69 11.73
CA ASP A 357 -21.67 -18.63 11.06
C ASP A 357 -21.38 -20.09 11.45
N MET A 358 -20.10 -20.45 11.61
CA MET A 358 -19.69 -21.78 12.07
C MET A 358 -20.23 -22.08 13.48
N PHE A 359 -20.11 -21.14 14.43
CA PHE A 359 -20.65 -21.31 15.78
C PHE A 359 -22.18 -21.39 15.79
N LEU A 360 -22.84 -20.61 14.94
CA LEU A 360 -24.30 -20.63 14.82
C LEU A 360 -24.80 -21.99 14.31
N ILE A 361 -24.19 -22.54 13.26
CA ILE A 361 -24.49 -23.88 12.73
C ILE A 361 -24.24 -24.94 13.81
N TYR A 362 -23.10 -24.89 14.50
CA TYR A 362 -22.80 -25.84 15.56
C TYR A 362 -23.81 -25.81 16.70
N SER A 363 -24.16 -24.62 17.18
CA SER A 363 -25.13 -24.42 18.26
C SER A 363 -26.51 -24.97 17.89
N ALA A 364 -26.95 -24.74 16.65
CA ALA A 364 -28.19 -25.29 16.13
C ALA A 364 -28.12 -26.84 16.01
N TYR A 365 -27.00 -27.38 15.52
CA TYR A 365 -26.81 -28.83 15.39
C TYR A 365 -26.76 -29.54 16.75
N HIS A 366 -26.16 -28.93 17.76
CA HIS A 366 -26.09 -29.49 19.11
C HIS A 366 -27.47 -29.56 19.80
N ARG A 367 -28.42 -28.70 19.40
CA ARG A 367 -29.80 -28.71 19.92
C ARG A 367 -30.71 -29.76 19.27
N THR A 368 -30.24 -30.44 18.22
CA THR A 368 -31.01 -31.50 17.54
C THR A 368 -31.05 -32.79 18.35
N ILE A 369 -32.05 -33.63 18.08
CA ILE A 369 -32.24 -34.89 18.78
C ILE A 369 -31.15 -35.88 18.34
N THR A 370 -30.41 -36.44 19.31
CA THR A 370 -29.24 -37.30 19.04
C THR A 370 -29.58 -38.67 18.47
N SER A 371 -30.82 -39.14 18.61
CA SER A 371 -31.29 -40.43 18.09
C SER A 371 -31.67 -40.39 16.59
N GLU A 372 -31.72 -39.21 15.98
CA GLU A 372 -32.05 -39.06 14.57
C GLU A 372 -30.84 -39.28 13.66
N THR A 373 -31.11 -39.66 12.40
CA THR A 373 -30.06 -39.81 11.39
C THR A 373 -29.36 -38.48 11.10
N THR A 374 -28.09 -38.51 10.68
CA THR A 374 -27.31 -37.30 10.34
C THR A 374 -28.04 -36.39 9.34
N SER A 375 -28.71 -36.98 8.36
CA SER A 375 -29.53 -36.25 7.38
C SER A 375 -30.70 -35.50 8.01
N GLN A 376 -31.43 -36.12 8.95
CA GLN A 376 -32.54 -35.47 9.65
C GLN A 376 -32.05 -34.37 10.59
N ARG A 377 -30.93 -34.61 11.30
CA ARG A 377 -30.31 -33.62 12.17
C ARG A 377 -29.84 -32.39 11.39
N LEU A 378 -29.19 -32.58 10.24
CA LEU A 378 -28.79 -31.47 9.38
C LEU A 378 -30.01 -30.73 8.80
N ALA A 379 -31.07 -31.43 8.44
CA ALA A 379 -32.32 -30.83 7.99
C ALA A 379 -32.95 -29.91 9.05
N GLN A 380 -32.97 -30.34 10.32
CA GLN A 380 -33.46 -29.52 11.42
C GLN A 380 -32.52 -28.34 11.71
N THR A 381 -31.20 -28.56 11.62
CA THR A 381 -30.18 -27.53 11.83
C THR A 381 -30.33 -26.39 10.83
N PHE A 382 -30.28 -26.69 9.53
CA PHE A 382 -30.42 -25.69 8.47
C PHE A 382 -31.79 -25.02 8.47
N ARG A 383 -32.86 -25.74 8.88
CA ARG A 383 -34.18 -25.15 9.08
C ARG A 383 -34.17 -24.03 10.12
N ILE A 384 -33.40 -24.18 11.20
CA ILE A 384 -33.35 -23.22 12.31
C ILE A 384 -32.41 -22.05 12.00
N CYS A 385 -31.20 -22.30 11.50
CA CYS A 385 -30.19 -21.26 11.31
C CYS A 385 -30.05 -20.71 9.88
N GLY A 386 -30.56 -21.42 8.87
CA GLY A 386 -30.30 -21.11 7.46
C GLY A 386 -30.75 -19.71 7.05
N SER A 387 -31.95 -19.30 7.46
CA SER A 387 -32.47 -17.96 7.15
C SER A 387 -31.62 -16.85 7.79
N GLY A 388 -31.20 -17.03 9.05
CA GLY A 388 -30.32 -16.09 9.75
C GLY A 388 -28.98 -15.89 9.03
N ILE A 389 -28.31 -16.99 8.69
CA ILE A 389 -27.02 -16.98 7.97
C ILE A 389 -27.16 -16.33 6.60
N THR A 390 -28.25 -16.59 5.87
CA THR A 390 -28.46 -15.94 4.57
C THR A 390 -28.69 -14.43 4.70
N ILE A 391 -29.36 -13.97 5.75
CA ILE A 391 -29.56 -12.54 5.98
C ILE A 391 -28.22 -11.88 6.30
N THR A 392 -27.43 -12.43 7.22
CA THR A 392 -26.11 -11.88 7.58
C THR A 392 -25.18 -11.86 6.37
N SER A 393 -25.11 -12.95 5.61
CA SER A 393 -24.33 -13.05 4.38
C SER A 393 -24.78 -12.03 3.32
N LEU A 394 -26.09 -11.89 3.10
CA LEU A 394 -26.62 -10.93 2.14
C LEU A 394 -26.32 -9.49 2.56
N THR A 395 -26.44 -9.17 3.84
CA THR A 395 -26.07 -7.84 4.35
C THR A 395 -24.59 -7.55 4.17
N ASN A 396 -23.71 -8.54 4.36
CA ASN A 396 -22.29 -8.40 4.09
C ASN A 396 -22.02 -8.14 2.60
N VAL A 397 -22.64 -8.91 1.71
CA VAL A 397 -22.52 -8.70 0.25
C VAL A 397 -22.97 -7.30 -0.14
N ILE A 398 -24.11 -6.82 0.36
CA ILE A 398 -24.60 -5.47 0.06
C ILE A 398 -23.63 -4.42 0.61
N ALA A 399 -23.12 -4.59 1.84
CA ALA A 399 -22.16 -3.65 2.43
C ALA A 399 -20.86 -3.57 1.61
N PHE A 400 -20.30 -4.71 1.19
CA PHE A 400 -19.10 -4.75 0.35
C PHE A 400 -19.35 -4.22 -1.07
N LEU A 401 -20.52 -4.48 -1.66
CA LEU A 401 -20.90 -3.89 -2.96
C LEU A 401 -21.01 -2.37 -2.88
N VAL A 402 -21.56 -1.83 -1.79
CA VAL A 402 -21.56 -0.38 -1.54
C VAL A 402 -20.11 0.12 -1.40
N GLY A 403 -19.25 -0.59 -0.65
CA GLY A 403 -17.81 -0.28 -0.59
C GLY A 403 -17.12 -0.26 -1.95
N ALA A 404 -17.46 -1.20 -2.85
CA ALA A 404 -16.93 -1.28 -4.21
C ALA A 404 -17.38 -0.13 -5.13
N THR A 405 -18.38 0.66 -4.74
CA THR A 405 -18.79 1.86 -5.50
C THR A 405 -17.94 3.10 -5.18
N THR A 406 -16.99 2.99 -4.24
CA THR A 406 -16.09 4.10 -3.90
C THR A 406 -15.14 4.44 -5.05
N ASP A 407 -14.84 5.73 -5.19
CA ASP A 407 -13.93 6.24 -6.22
C ASP A 407 -12.44 5.97 -5.89
N PHE A 408 -12.13 5.60 -4.64
CA PHE A 408 -10.77 5.27 -4.21
C PHE A 408 -10.41 3.86 -4.66
N TYR A 409 -9.38 3.75 -5.49
CA TYR A 409 -9.02 2.47 -6.07
C TYR A 409 -8.61 1.45 -5.01
N GLY A 410 -7.85 1.86 -3.99
CA GLY A 410 -7.40 0.98 -2.91
C GLY A 410 -8.50 0.48 -1.98
N ILE A 411 -9.70 1.09 -1.97
CA ILE A 411 -10.86 0.60 -1.20
C ILE A 411 -11.74 -0.31 -2.08
N ARG A 412 -11.77 -0.03 -3.38
CA ARG A 412 -12.55 -0.80 -4.34
C ARG A 412 -11.95 -2.18 -4.63
N LEU A 413 -10.63 -2.29 -4.60
CA LEU A 413 -9.88 -3.55 -4.65
C LEU A 413 -10.08 -4.35 -3.36
#